data_AF-A0A958RHN6-F1
#
_entry.id   AF-A0A958RHN6-F1
#
_cell.length_a   1.000
_cell.length_b   1.000
_cell.length_c   1.000
_cell.angle_alpha   90.00
_cell.angle_beta   90.00
_cell.angle_gamma   90.00
#
_symmetry.space_group_name_H-M   'P 1'
#
loop_
_entity.id
_entity.type
_entity.pdbx_description
1 polymer ?
#
loop_
_entity_poly.entity_id
_entity_poly.type
_entity_poly.pdbx_seq_one_letter_code
_entity_poly.pdbx_strand_id
1 'polypeptide(L)'
;YKKHLGFNTDDYGCTFWWKDQQGKECSTQWSPFPEDSKYYEPSKKDFMFNYRVENLHELIKVLKEEGVTVIGDIEEYEYGKFGWIMDNDGNKIELWEPVDKAFL
;
A
#
# COMPACT_ATOMS: atom_id res chain seq x y z
N TYR A 1 -14.12 -13.30 -6.36
CA TYR A 1 -13.55 -12.46 -7.44
C TYR A 1 -13.28 -13.22 -8.72
N LYS A 2 -12.29 -14.13 -8.77
CA LYS A 2 -11.96 -14.90 -9.98
C LYS A 2 -13.15 -15.58 -10.69
N LYS A 3 -13.93 -16.40 -9.97
CA LYS A 3 -15.02 -17.21 -10.55
C LYS A 3 -16.18 -16.40 -11.15
N HIS A 4 -16.61 -15.34 -10.48
CA HIS A 4 -17.85 -14.64 -10.82
C HIS A 4 -17.63 -13.26 -11.46
N LEU A 5 -16.47 -12.63 -11.23
CA LEU A 5 -16.13 -11.32 -11.79
C LEU A 5 -14.98 -11.41 -12.81
N GLY A 6 -14.39 -12.59 -13.03
CA GLY A 6 -13.35 -12.81 -14.02
C GLY A 6 -12.00 -12.16 -13.70
N PHE A 7 -11.78 -11.72 -12.45
CA PHE A 7 -10.52 -11.08 -12.06
C PHE A 7 -9.36 -12.07 -12.23
N ASN A 8 -8.27 -11.60 -12.83
CA ASN A 8 -7.04 -12.37 -12.94
C ASN A 8 -6.30 -12.33 -11.61
N THR A 9 -6.72 -13.19 -10.67
CA THR A 9 -6.17 -13.17 -9.31
C THR A 9 -4.98 -14.12 -9.12
N ASP A 10 -4.01 -13.67 -8.33
CA ASP A 10 -2.89 -14.42 -7.76
C ASP A 10 -2.96 -14.41 -6.21
N ASP A 11 -1.86 -14.81 -5.54
CA ASP A 11 -1.75 -14.86 -4.08
C ASP A 11 -1.85 -13.46 -3.41
N TYR A 12 -1.64 -12.38 -4.17
CA TYR A 12 -1.71 -11.00 -3.71
C TYR A 12 -2.99 -10.27 -4.16
N GLY A 13 -3.91 -10.97 -4.81
CA GLY A 13 -5.18 -10.42 -5.27
C GLY A 13 -5.17 -10.16 -6.78
N CYS A 14 -5.56 -8.97 -7.24
CA CYS A 14 -5.68 -8.65 -8.67
C CYS A 14 -5.07 -7.29 -8.98
N THR A 15 -4.17 -7.24 -9.97
CA THR A 15 -3.63 -5.99 -10.52
C THR A 15 -4.44 -5.56 -11.75
N PHE A 16 -4.97 -4.34 -11.71
CA PHE A 16 -5.60 -3.69 -12.86
C PHE A 16 -4.59 -2.74 -13.49
N TRP A 17 -4.11 -3.07 -14.70
CA TRP A 17 -3.19 -2.22 -15.45
C TRP A 17 -3.95 -1.18 -16.27
N TRP A 18 -3.47 0.06 -16.26
CA TRP A 18 -4.06 1.17 -16.99
C TRP A 18 -2.99 2.21 -17.34
N LYS A 19 -3.35 3.21 -18.16
CA LYS A 19 -2.46 4.31 -18.53
C LYS A 19 -3.03 5.63 -18.06
N ASP A 20 -2.16 6.48 -17.50
CA ASP A 20 -2.56 7.84 -17.17
C ASP A 20 -2.77 8.71 -18.42
N GLN A 21 -3.13 9.98 -18.21
CA GLN A 21 -3.36 10.94 -19.30
C GLN A 21 -2.12 11.18 -20.18
N GLN A 22 -0.92 10.86 -19.69
CA GLN A 22 0.35 11.01 -20.38
C GLN A 22 0.82 9.69 -21.03
N GLY A 23 0.06 8.60 -20.86
CA GLY A 23 0.38 7.28 -21.40
C GLY A 23 1.33 6.47 -20.52
N LYS A 24 1.64 6.92 -19.29
CA LYS A 24 2.48 6.18 -18.36
C LYS A 24 1.74 4.94 -17.84
N GLU A 25 2.43 3.80 -17.85
CA GLU A 25 1.90 2.56 -17.27
C GLU A 25 1.66 2.75 -15.77
N CYS A 26 0.44 2.43 -15.34
CA CYS A 26 -0.05 2.56 -13.98
C CYS A 26 -0.79 1.28 -13.57
N SER A 27 -0.99 1.11 -12.28
CA SER A 27 -1.78 -0.01 -11.78
C SER A 27 -2.60 0.36 -10.55
N THR A 28 -3.68 -0.39 -10.36
CA THR A 28 -4.45 -0.41 -9.12
C THR A 28 -4.49 -1.85 -8.62
N GLN A 29 -4.13 -2.03 -7.35
CA GLN A 29 -4.12 -3.35 -6.73
C GLN A 29 -5.39 -3.56 -5.90
N TRP A 30 -6.03 -4.71 -6.06
CA TRP A 30 -7.09 -5.19 -5.19
C TRP A 30 -6.59 -6.41 -4.42
N SER A 31 -6.37 -6.27 -3.11
CA SER A 31 -5.80 -7.32 -2.26
C SER A 31 -6.76 -7.70 -1.13
N PRO A 32 -7.33 -8.92 -1.14
CA PRO A 32 -8.07 -9.42 0.02
C PRO A 32 -7.09 -9.87 1.11
N PHE A 33 -7.51 -9.76 2.37
CA PHE A 33 -6.80 -10.33 3.51
C PHE A 33 -7.63 -11.46 4.15
N PRO A 34 -6.99 -12.40 4.86
CA PRO A 34 -7.69 -13.32 5.75
C PRO A 34 -8.55 -12.56 6.77
N GLU A 35 -9.69 -13.14 7.14
CA GLU A 35 -10.62 -12.56 8.12
C GLU A 35 -9.98 -12.36 9.50
N ASP A 36 -9.02 -13.22 9.87
CA ASP A 36 -8.28 -13.18 11.13
C ASP A 36 -6.94 -12.42 11.03
N SER A 37 -6.74 -11.67 9.94
CA SER A 37 -5.54 -10.88 9.73
C SER A 37 -5.38 -9.81 10.81
N LYS A 38 -4.19 -9.75 11.40
CA LYS A 38 -3.77 -8.68 12.31
C LYS A 38 -3.04 -7.55 11.59
N TYR A 39 -2.98 -7.60 10.26
CA TYR A 39 -2.16 -6.68 9.46
C TYR A 39 -2.57 -5.21 9.64
N TYR A 40 -3.87 -4.97 9.89
CA TYR A 40 -4.41 -3.64 10.11
C TYR A 40 -4.13 -3.08 11.50
N GLU A 41 -3.65 -3.89 12.46
CA GLU A 41 -3.34 -3.41 13.80
C GLU A 41 -2.27 -2.28 13.76
N PRO A 42 -2.46 -1.21 14.55
CA PRO A 42 -3.42 -1.07 15.67
C PRO A 42 -4.84 -0.59 15.28
N SER A 43 -5.10 -0.37 13.99
CA SER A 43 -6.44 0.00 13.52
C SER A 43 -7.46 -1.10 13.85
N LYS A 44 -8.72 -0.67 14.04
CA LYS A 44 -9.89 -1.55 14.24
C LYS A 44 -10.81 -1.56 13.03
N LYS A 45 -10.31 -1.10 11.89
CA LYS A 45 -11.02 -1.03 10.61
C LYS A 45 -10.78 -2.33 9.83
N ASP A 46 -11.73 -2.67 8.97
CA ASP A 46 -11.69 -3.91 8.19
C ASP A 46 -10.87 -3.78 6.89
N PHE A 47 -10.25 -2.61 6.67
CA PHE A 47 -9.42 -2.33 5.51
C PHE A 47 -8.40 -1.24 5.81
N MET A 48 -7.44 -1.09 4.90
CA MET A 48 -6.49 0.02 4.86
C MET A 48 -6.30 0.51 3.42
N PHE A 49 -5.76 1.72 3.26
CA PHE A 49 -5.23 2.18 1.99
C PHE A 49 -3.72 1.91 1.92
N ASN A 50 -3.25 1.53 0.74
CA ASN A 50 -1.84 1.54 0.38
C ASN A 50 -1.62 2.63 -0.69
N TYR A 51 -0.84 3.65 -0.36
CA TYR A 51 -0.48 4.72 -1.29
C TYR A 51 0.95 4.56 -1.77
N ARG A 52 1.13 4.73 -3.09
CA ARG A 52 2.46 4.82 -3.70
C ARG A 52 3.07 6.20 -3.41
N VAL A 53 4.31 6.22 -2.97
CA VAL A 53 5.08 7.43 -2.63
C VAL A 53 6.46 7.39 -3.30
N GLU A 54 7.09 8.54 -3.47
CA GLU A 54 8.38 8.65 -4.18
C GLU A 54 9.60 8.53 -3.26
N ASN A 55 9.57 9.17 -2.09
CA ASN A 55 10.68 9.13 -1.11
C ASN A 55 10.11 8.86 0.29
N LEU A 56 10.03 7.58 0.66
CA LEU A 56 9.40 7.15 1.91
C LEU A 56 10.17 7.61 3.14
N HIS A 57 11.50 7.57 3.12
CA HIS A 57 12.32 7.99 4.26
C HIS A 57 12.12 9.47 4.59
N GLU A 58 12.14 10.32 3.56
CA GLU A 58 11.91 11.75 3.73
C GLU A 58 10.48 12.03 4.17
N LEU A 59 9.50 11.37 3.55
CA LEU A 59 8.09 11.52 3.90
C LEU A 59 7.81 11.13 5.36
N ILE A 60 8.29 9.96 5.81
CA ILE A 60 8.10 9.51 7.20
C ILE A 60 8.74 10.48 8.19
N LYS A 61 9.92 11.05 7.85
CA LYS A 61 10.56 12.07 8.68
C LYS A 61 9.66 13.30 8.84
N VAL A 62 9.16 13.85 7.73
CA VAL A 62 8.27 15.04 7.74
C VAL A 62 6.98 14.75 8.52
N LEU A 63 6.33 13.61 8.25
CA LEU A 63 5.10 13.22 8.94
C LEU A 63 5.31 13.13 10.46
N LYS A 64 6.44 12.58 10.90
CA LYS A 64 6.79 12.51 12.32
C LYS A 64 7.02 13.89 12.93
N GLU A 65 7.70 14.80 12.22
CA GLU A 65 7.91 16.19 12.64
C GLU A 65 6.58 16.95 12.77
N GLU A 66 5.61 16.65 11.92
CA GLU A 66 4.26 17.23 11.93
C GLU A 66 3.31 16.56 12.93
N GLY A 67 3.79 15.58 13.70
CA GLY A 67 3.02 14.93 14.77
C GLY A 67 2.12 13.78 14.31
N VAL A 68 2.27 13.30 13.07
CA VAL A 68 1.57 12.10 12.59
C VAL A 68 2.11 10.87 13.31
N THR A 69 1.22 9.97 13.70
CA THR A 69 1.60 8.72 14.37
C THR A 69 2.15 7.75 13.33
N VAL A 70 3.47 7.53 13.36
CA VAL A 70 4.17 6.50 12.58
C VAL A 70 4.13 5.17 13.33
N ILE A 71 3.86 4.09 12.60
CA ILE A 71 3.76 2.73 13.14
C ILE A 71 4.96 1.90 12.67
N GLY A 72 5.74 1.39 13.63
CA GLY A 72 6.89 0.54 13.35
C GLY A 72 8.05 1.27 12.66
N ASP A 73 8.95 0.47 12.08
CA ASP A 73 10.09 0.94 11.30
C ASP A 73 9.81 0.74 9.80
N ILE A 74 10.55 1.44 8.94
CA ILE A 74 10.49 1.21 7.49
C ILE A 74 11.04 -0.19 7.19
N GLU A 75 10.31 -0.96 6.40
CA GLU A 75 10.74 -2.26 5.90
C GLU A 75 11.22 -2.13 4.45
N GLU A 76 12.41 -2.64 4.14
CA GLU A 76 13.00 -2.56 2.81
C GLU A 76 13.18 -3.94 2.18
N TYR A 77 12.74 -4.05 0.93
CA TYR A 77 12.82 -5.26 0.11
C TYR A 77 13.38 -4.93 -1.27
N GLU A 78 13.77 -5.95 -2.03
CA GLU A 78 14.26 -5.79 -3.40
C GLU A 78 13.25 -5.09 -4.34
N TYR A 79 11.95 -5.20 -4.04
CA TYR A 79 10.86 -4.62 -4.82
C TYR A 79 10.32 -3.28 -4.30
N GLY A 80 10.82 -2.78 -3.16
CA GLY A 80 10.39 -1.49 -2.62
C GLY A 80 10.49 -1.38 -1.10
N LYS A 81 10.07 -0.21 -0.59
CA LYS A 81 10.08 0.12 0.84
C LYS A 81 8.66 0.36 1.34
N PHE A 82 8.38 -0.06 2.57
CA PHE A 82 7.07 0.06 3.19
C PHE A 82 7.17 0.78 4.53
N GLY A 83 6.19 1.62 4.79
CA GLY A 83 6.04 2.33 6.06
C GLY A 83 4.57 2.54 6.38
N TRP A 84 4.25 2.78 7.64
CA TRP A 84 2.86 2.86 8.08
C TRP A 84 2.60 4.06 8.98
N ILE A 85 1.42 4.64 8.85
CA ILE A 85 0.93 5.75 9.67
C ILE A 85 -0.50 5.50 10.14
N MET A 86 -0.97 6.27 11.12
CA MET A 86 -2.39 6.39 11.45
C MET A 86 -2.96 7.69 10.90
N ASP A 87 -4.12 7.60 10.24
CA ASP A 87 -4.89 8.78 9.84
C ASP A 87 -5.85 9.27 10.94
N ASN A 88 -6.53 10.38 10.67
CA ASN A 88 -7.47 11.00 11.60
C ASN A 88 -8.75 10.18 11.83
N ASP A 89 -9.08 9.25 10.93
CA ASP A 89 -10.25 8.36 11.02
C ASP A 89 -9.92 7.04 11.74
N GLY A 90 -8.67 6.88 12.15
CA GLY A 90 -8.15 5.69 12.82
C GLY A 90 -7.84 4.53 11.87
N ASN A 91 -7.70 4.77 10.56
CA ASN A 91 -7.17 3.79 9.64
C ASN A 91 -5.65 3.72 9.79
N LYS A 92 -5.11 2.50 9.77
CA LYS A 92 -3.70 2.30 9.45
C LYS A 92 -3.56 2.52 7.94
N ILE A 93 -2.60 3.32 7.53
CA ILE A 93 -2.30 3.59 6.13
C ILE A 93 -0.93 3.01 5.85
N GLU A 94 -0.82 2.27 4.76
CA GLU A 94 0.44 1.78 4.21
C GLU A 94 0.94 2.76 3.15
N LEU A 95 2.23 3.06 3.20
CA LEU A 95 2.94 3.87 2.25
C LEU A 95 4.00 3.00 1.60
N TRP A 96 3.96 2.93 0.28
CA TRP A 96 4.84 2.08 -0.50
C TRP A 96 5.68 2.90 -1.47
N GLU A 97 7.00 2.84 -1.33
CA GLU A 97 7.94 3.33 -2.33
C GLU A 97 8.37 2.16 -3.23
N PRO A 98 7.82 2.05 -4.45
CA PRO A 98 8.09 0.94 -5.35
C PRO A 98 9.45 1.08 -6.04
N VAL A 99 10.11 -0.05 -6.32
CA VAL A 99 11.15 -0.10 -7.35
C VAL A 99 10.47 -0.41 -8.68
N ASP A 100 10.09 0.61 -9.45
CA ASP A 100 9.29 0.43 -10.68
C ASP A 100 9.94 -0.49 -11.73
N LYS A 101 11.28 -0.60 -11.73
CA LYS A 101 12.01 -1.53 -12.60
C LYS A 101 11.84 -3.00 -12.22
N ALA A 102 11.42 -3.32 -11.00
CA ALA A 102 11.21 -4.69 -10.54
C ALA A 102 9.88 -5.29 -11.04
N PHE A 103 9.01 -4.47 -11.64
CA PHE A 103 7.71 -4.87 -12.21
C PHE A 103 7.73 -4.97 -13.75
N LEU A 104 8.91 -4.82 -14.37
CA LEU A 104 9.19 -4.97 -15.80
C LEU A 104 10.01 -6.25 -16.06
#